data_AF-A0AAN0J089-F1
#
_entry.id   AF-A0AAN0J089-F1
#
_cell.length_a   1.000
_cell.length_b   1.000
_cell.length_c   1.000
_cell.angle_alpha   90.00
_cell.angle_beta   90.00
_cell.angle_gamma   90.00
#
_symmetry.space_group_name_H-M   'P 1'
#
loop_
_entity.id
_entity.type
_entity.pdbx_description
1 polymer ?
#
loop_
_entity_poly.entity_id
_entity_poly.type
_entity_poly.pdbx_seq_one_letter_code
_entity_poly.pdbx_strand_id
1 'polypeptide(L)'
;MLNYVTYKYVVLKDYRLGLFYYILAGLIILYTLVEILYNKGYLEIDSKPVGFVRAVVSDDLPLLNASSLSYCTSNHSITNNISCYYETPHELNWPVESRSLSIMTFAKDKLQASLSLSPDSDEFEGINETQYFTLGPEHVLVKVDHAVVASRFGSGRDQLAASKRQMIGYLLDSRGALIRKLSIPGKPDKITLQELLEAGGVSGLDEPSDALNAKGQSIRQRGVVIIVSIYYQNWFNTWFGTSDIEYSYQVRHIPYMDYNSKQLLPAMPPHSDDGTGRKWQLLRKRYSVRVEFQQTGSLGMFSFSSLLL
;
A
#
# COMPACT_ATOMS: atom_id res chain seq x y z
N MET A 1 36.59 27.25 51.03
CA MET A 1 35.44 26.33 51.02
C MET A 1 35.70 25.20 50.03
N LEU A 2 36.35 24.13 50.47
CA LEU A 2 36.50 22.87 49.70
C LEU A 2 36.47 21.70 50.69
N ASN A 3 35.34 21.51 51.38
CA ASN A 3 35.13 20.36 52.25
C ASN A 3 34.68 19.17 51.41
N TYR A 4 35.59 18.26 51.11
CA TYR A 4 35.26 16.98 50.47
C TYR A 4 34.89 15.96 51.55
N VAL A 5 33.62 15.57 51.60
CA VAL A 5 33.12 14.57 52.56
C VAL A 5 33.47 13.18 52.04
N THR A 6 34.25 12.42 52.81
CA THR A 6 34.54 11.01 52.52
C THR A 6 33.67 10.11 53.41
N TYR A 7 33.12 9.04 52.82
CA TYR A 7 32.39 8.03 53.57
C TYR A 7 33.37 7.14 54.33
N LYS A 8 33.18 7.00 55.64
CA LYS A 8 33.94 6.06 56.48
C LYS A 8 33.47 4.63 56.17
N TYR A 9 34.32 3.85 55.51
CA TYR A 9 34.07 2.43 55.20
C TYR A 9 34.94 1.51 56.08
N VAL A 10 34.50 0.25 56.23
CA VAL A 10 35.24 -0.82 56.92
C VAL A 10 35.47 -1.95 55.93
N VAL A 11 36.72 -2.36 55.73
CA VAL A 11 37.08 -3.43 54.79
C VAL A 11 36.92 -4.79 55.48
N LEU A 12 35.96 -5.59 55.00
CA LEU A 12 35.77 -6.98 55.42
C LEU A 12 36.61 -7.90 54.52
N LYS A 13 37.48 -8.73 55.12
CA LYS A 13 38.32 -9.71 54.41
C LYS A 13 37.68 -11.10 54.44
N ASP A 14 36.55 -11.26 53.73
CA ASP A 14 35.87 -12.56 53.55
C ASP A 14 35.85 -12.95 52.07
N TYR A 15 36.39 -14.13 51.74
CA TYR A 15 36.45 -14.64 50.37
C TYR A 15 35.06 -14.98 49.81
N ARG A 16 34.10 -15.39 50.66
CA ARG A 16 32.75 -15.77 50.23
C ARG A 16 31.96 -14.54 49.80
N LEU A 17 32.03 -13.48 50.60
CA LEU A 17 31.40 -12.20 50.30
C LEU A 17 32.02 -11.54 49.07
N GLY A 18 33.37 -11.59 48.95
CA GLY A 18 34.08 -11.12 47.77
C GLY A 18 33.67 -11.88 46.49
N LEU A 19 33.62 -13.22 46.53
CA LEU A 19 33.18 -14.04 45.40
C LEU A 19 31.75 -13.70 44.98
N PHE A 20 30.81 -13.58 45.93
CA PHE A 20 29.43 -13.20 45.63
C PHE A 20 29.34 -11.81 45.00
N TYR A 21 30.08 -10.82 45.52
CA TYR A 21 30.17 -9.47 44.96
C TYR A 21 30.67 -9.48 43.51
N TYR A 22 31.76 -10.20 43.21
CA TYR A 22 32.30 -10.27 41.85
C TYR A 22 31.39 -11.03 40.88
N ILE A 23 30.69 -12.09 41.33
CA ILE A 23 29.66 -12.77 40.53
C ILE A 23 28.52 -11.80 40.19
N LEU A 24 27.98 -11.08 41.18
CA LEU A 24 26.88 -10.14 40.97
C LEU A 24 27.31 -8.98 40.05
N ALA A 25 28.50 -8.41 40.25
CA ALA A 25 29.05 -7.38 39.37
C ALA A 25 29.25 -7.90 37.93
N GLY A 26 29.75 -9.12 37.77
CA GLY A 26 29.91 -9.77 36.47
C GLY A 26 28.57 -10.01 35.76
N LEU A 27 27.53 -10.41 36.50
CA LEU A 27 26.16 -10.56 35.96
C LEU A 27 25.57 -9.22 35.52
N ILE A 28 25.78 -8.14 36.28
CA ILE A 28 25.32 -6.79 35.90
C ILE A 28 26.05 -6.31 34.63
N ILE A 29 27.37 -6.48 34.54
CA ILE A 29 28.15 -6.10 33.35
C ILE A 29 27.74 -6.95 32.14
N LEU A 30 27.51 -8.25 32.31
CA LEU A 30 27.04 -9.11 31.23
C LEU A 30 25.65 -8.69 30.75
N TYR A 31 24.74 -8.37 31.67
CA TYR A 31 23.40 -7.87 31.35
C TYR A 31 23.47 -6.56 30.56
N THR A 32 24.24 -5.56 31.01
CA THR A 32 24.34 -4.28 30.28
C THR A 32 25.04 -4.43 28.93
N LEU A 33 26.02 -5.33 28.80
CA LEU A 33 26.61 -5.66 27.50
C LEU A 33 25.62 -6.34 26.55
N VAL A 34 24.75 -7.22 27.04
CA VAL A 34 23.65 -7.80 26.25
C VAL A 34 22.67 -6.71 25.83
N GLU A 35 22.26 -5.81 26.74
CA GLU A 35 21.34 -4.73 26.42
C GLU A 35 21.91 -3.76 25.37
N ILE A 36 23.18 -3.37 25.51
CA ILE A 36 23.85 -2.47 24.57
C ILE A 36 24.07 -3.15 23.21
N LEU A 37 24.54 -4.40 23.18
CA LEU A 37 24.96 -5.05 21.92
C LEU A 37 23.82 -5.77 21.20
N TYR A 38 22.95 -6.48 21.92
CA TYR A 38 21.86 -7.27 21.34
C TYR A 38 20.59 -6.42 21.13
N ASN A 39 20.15 -5.68 22.15
CA ASN A 39 19.01 -4.75 22.03
C ASN A 39 19.41 -3.41 21.38
N LYS A 40 20.70 -3.22 21.04
CA LYS A 40 21.24 -2.05 20.34
C LYS A 40 20.93 -0.73 21.04
N GLY A 41 21.02 -0.69 22.37
CA GLY A 41 20.74 0.50 23.19
C GLY A 41 21.54 1.76 22.82
N TYR A 42 22.67 1.60 22.12
CA TYR A 42 23.45 2.71 21.55
C TYR A 42 22.81 3.41 20.33
N LEU A 43 21.71 2.86 19.79
CA LEU A 43 20.93 3.47 18.71
C LEU A 43 19.75 4.27 19.30
N GLU A 44 19.63 5.52 18.87
CA GLU A 44 18.37 6.22 18.97
C GLU A 44 17.47 5.77 17.82
N ILE A 45 16.21 5.43 18.13
CA ILE A 45 15.26 4.89 17.15
C ILE A 45 14.08 5.86 16.96
N ASP A 46 13.83 6.23 15.71
CA ASP A 46 12.58 6.84 15.28
C ASP A 46 11.60 5.75 14.83
N SER A 47 10.52 5.58 15.60
CA SER A 47 9.44 4.63 15.33
C SER A 47 8.32 5.19 14.44
N LYS A 48 8.39 6.47 14.04
CA LYS A 48 7.37 7.14 13.22
C LYS A 48 8.02 8.01 12.13
N PRO A 49 8.83 7.43 11.24
CA PRO A 49 9.39 8.18 10.12
C PRO A 49 8.26 8.72 9.23
N VAL A 50 8.42 9.95 8.74
CA VAL A 50 7.45 10.62 7.87
C VAL A 50 7.85 10.37 6.42
N GLY A 51 6.87 10.07 5.57
CA GLY A 51 7.11 9.73 4.17
C GLY A 51 6.21 10.46 3.20
N PHE A 52 6.62 10.40 1.93
CA PHE A 52 5.80 10.68 0.77
C PHE A 52 5.67 9.41 -0.07
N VAL A 53 4.49 9.16 -0.63
CA VAL A 53 4.22 8.08 -1.58
C VAL A 53 3.37 8.64 -2.73
N ARG A 54 3.67 8.16 -3.94
CA ARG A 54 2.90 8.42 -5.15
C ARG A 54 2.82 7.12 -5.94
N ALA A 55 1.61 6.60 -6.12
CA ALA A 55 1.32 5.48 -7.02
C ALA A 55 0.65 5.99 -8.31
N VAL A 56 1.02 5.42 -9.46
CA VAL A 56 0.46 5.78 -10.77
C VAL A 56 0.34 4.52 -11.64
N VAL A 57 -0.77 4.37 -12.36
CA VAL A 57 -0.88 3.32 -13.39
C VAL A 57 0.09 3.61 -14.54
N SER A 58 0.83 2.60 -14.98
CA SER A 58 1.74 2.71 -16.11
C SER A 58 1.00 2.74 -17.44
N ASP A 59 1.46 3.61 -18.36
CA ASP A 59 1.03 3.62 -19.76
C ASP A 59 1.51 2.39 -20.55
N ASP A 60 2.49 1.65 -20.00
CA ASP A 60 3.00 0.39 -20.51
C ASP A 60 1.98 -0.76 -20.27
N LEU A 61 0.84 -0.74 -20.95
CA LEU A 61 -0.17 -1.81 -20.89
C LEU A 61 0.13 -2.92 -21.91
N PRO A 62 0.05 -4.21 -21.54
CA PRO A 62 0.26 -5.30 -22.47
C PRO A 62 -0.91 -5.44 -23.45
N LEU A 63 -0.59 -5.73 -24.72
CA LEU A 63 -1.59 -6.07 -25.73
C LEU A 63 -2.12 -7.48 -25.48
N LEU A 64 -3.29 -7.58 -24.86
CA LEU A 64 -3.96 -8.83 -24.54
C LEU A 64 -5.08 -9.11 -25.54
N ASN A 65 -5.29 -10.39 -25.86
CA ASN A 65 -6.39 -10.81 -26.74
C ASN A 65 -7.61 -11.18 -25.89
N ALA A 66 -8.75 -10.52 -26.12
CA ALA A 66 -9.99 -10.79 -25.40
C ALA A 66 -10.44 -12.26 -25.49
N SER A 67 -10.13 -12.96 -26.58
CA SER A 67 -10.45 -14.38 -26.75
C SER A 67 -9.64 -15.35 -25.87
N SER A 68 -8.56 -14.88 -25.23
CA SER A 68 -7.76 -15.68 -24.29
C SER A 68 -8.22 -15.57 -22.83
N LEU A 69 -9.15 -14.66 -22.53
CA LEU A 69 -9.62 -14.38 -21.19
C LEU A 69 -11.01 -15.00 -20.98
N SER A 70 -11.08 -16.00 -20.09
CA SER A 70 -12.29 -16.80 -19.82
C SER A 70 -13.52 -15.93 -19.55
N TYR A 71 -13.36 -14.91 -18.70
CA TYR A 71 -14.42 -13.97 -18.32
C TYR A 71 -14.90 -13.05 -19.47
N CYS A 72 -14.13 -12.88 -20.54
CA CYS A 72 -14.54 -12.18 -21.77
C CYS A 72 -15.23 -13.10 -22.78
N THR A 73 -14.88 -14.39 -22.79
CA THR A 73 -15.42 -15.38 -23.74
C THR A 73 -16.63 -16.15 -23.23
N SER A 74 -16.98 -16.00 -21.95
CA SER A 74 -17.99 -16.84 -21.33
C SER A 74 -19.37 -16.61 -21.95
N ASN A 75 -19.84 -17.61 -22.70
CA ASN A 75 -21.25 -17.80 -23.07
C ASN A 75 -22.10 -18.10 -21.81
N HIS A 76 -22.08 -17.19 -20.84
CA HIS A 76 -22.79 -17.30 -19.57
C HIS A 76 -24.29 -17.10 -19.83
N SER A 77 -24.95 -18.19 -20.21
CA SER A 77 -26.41 -18.37 -20.27
C SER A 77 -27.23 -17.20 -20.85
N ILE A 78 -27.18 -16.99 -22.18
CA ILE A 78 -28.17 -16.37 -23.09
C ILE A 78 -28.73 -14.95 -22.77
N THR A 79 -28.89 -14.54 -21.51
CA THR A 79 -29.65 -13.37 -21.09
C THR A 79 -28.83 -12.09 -20.95
N ASN A 80 -27.51 -12.16 -20.77
CA ASN A 80 -26.64 -10.96 -20.69
C ASN A 80 -25.24 -11.24 -21.27
N ASN A 81 -24.99 -10.82 -22.50
CA ASN A 81 -23.66 -10.83 -23.11
C ASN A 81 -22.85 -9.63 -22.57
N ILE A 82 -21.98 -9.84 -21.57
CA ILE A 82 -21.13 -8.81 -20.99
C ILE A 82 -19.86 -8.68 -21.84
N SER A 83 -19.65 -7.52 -22.45
CA SER A 83 -18.47 -7.25 -23.28
C SER A 83 -17.21 -6.94 -22.44
N CYS A 84 -16.05 -7.06 -23.07
CA CYS A 84 -14.78 -6.57 -22.53
C CYS A 84 -14.29 -5.37 -23.34
N TYR A 85 -13.83 -4.32 -22.67
CA TYR A 85 -13.20 -3.17 -23.32
C TYR A 85 -11.76 -2.96 -22.82
N TYR A 86 -10.92 -2.46 -23.73
CA TYR A 86 -9.63 -1.90 -23.37
C TYR A 86 -9.84 -0.49 -22.85
N GLU A 87 -9.29 -0.19 -21.67
CA GLU A 87 -9.44 1.09 -20.99
C GLU A 87 -8.09 1.78 -20.84
N THR A 88 -8.07 3.10 -20.94
CA THR A 88 -6.82 3.86 -20.84
C THR A 88 -6.32 3.89 -19.39
N PRO A 89 -5.01 4.07 -19.13
CA PRO A 89 -4.46 4.21 -17.77
C PRO A 89 -5.19 5.23 -16.87
N HIS A 90 -5.75 6.28 -17.47
CA HIS A 90 -6.48 7.34 -16.77
C HIS A 90 -7.92 6.93 -16.45
N GLU A 91 -8.59 6.22 -17.37
CA GLU A 91 -9.91 5.62 -17.14
C GLU A 91 -9.85 4.45 -16.15
N LEU A 92 -8.76 3.67 -16.20
CA LEU A 92 -8.49 2.59 -15.26
C LEU A 92 -8.38 3.10 -13.82
N ASN A 93 -7.75 4.25 -13.59
CA ASN A 93 -7.47 4.80 -12.27
C ASN A 93 -8.43 5.94 -11.89
N TRP A 94 -9.64 5.61 -11.44
CA TRP A 94 -10.63 6.60 -11.01
C TRP A 94 -11.31 6.26 -9.66
N PRO A 95 -11.34 7.20 -8.69
CA PRO A 95 -10.78 8.55 -8.73
C PRO A 95 -9.25 8.55 -8.61
N VAL A 96 -8.60 9.61 -9.13
CA VAL A 96 -7.15 9.81 -8.97
C VAL A 96 -6.88 10.41 -7.59
N GLU A 97 -6.41 9.59 -6.66
CA GLU A 97 -5.95 9.98 -5.33
C GLU A 97 -4.41 9.92 -5.25
N SER A 98 -3.80 10.55 -4.23
CA SER A 98 -2.32 10.58 -4.10
C SER A 98 -1.74 9.36 -3.36
N ARG A 99 -2.50 8.83 -2.40
CA ARG A 99 -2.13 7.71 -1.53
C ARG A 99 -2.90 6.42 -1.79
N SER A 100 -3.92 6.48 -2.66
CA SER A 100 -4.65 5.31 -3.11
C SER A 100 -4.67 5.24 -4.63
N LEU A 101 -4.86 4.03 -5.15
CA LEU A 101 -5.00 3.72 -6.57
C LEU A 101 -6.25 2.85 -6.72
N SER A 102 -7.08 3.10 -7.74
CA SER A 102 -8.33 2.37 -7.93
C SER A 102 -8.38 1.77 -9.33
N ILE A 103 -7.88 0.56 -9.54
CA ILE A 103 -7.84 -0.09 -10.88
C ILE A 103 -9.19 -0.73 -11.17
N MET A 104 -9.93 -0.17 -12.13
CA MET A 104 -11.22 -0.66 -12.57
C MET A 104 -11.15 -2.07 -13.16
N THR A 105 -12.00 -2.97 -12.67
CA THR A 105 -12.11 -4.37 -13.11
C THR A 105 -13.42 -4.66 -13.84
N PHE A 106 -14.49 -3.94 -13.48
CA PHE A 106 -15.83 -4.07 -14.03
C PHE A 106 -16.58 -2.74 -13.92
N ALA A 107 -17.45 -2.43 -14.89
CA ALA A 107 -18.20 -1.20 -14.93
C ALA A 107 -19.68 -1.42 -15.31
N LYS A 108 -20.51 -0.48 -14.85
CA LYS A 108 -21.93 -0.37 -15.23
C LYS A 108 -22.22 1.06 -15.66
N ASP A 109 -22.62 1.22 -16.91
CA ASP A 109 -22.87 2.50 -17.56
C ASP A 109 -24.38 2.66 -17.74
N LYS A 110 -24.97 3.56 -16.94
CA LYS A 110 -26.40 3.88 -17.00
C LYS A 110 -26.60 5.16 -17.78
N LEU A 111 -27.15 5.04 -18.99
CA LEU A 111 -27.59 6.20 -19.76
C LEU A 111 -28.90 6.71 -19.17
N GLN A 112 -28.93 7.99 -18.82
CA GLN A 112 -30.10 8.64 -18.23
C GLN A 112 -30.48 9.90 -19.01
N ALA A 113 -31.78 10.20 -19.05
CA ALA A 113 -32.31 11.47 -19.54
C ALA A 113 -33.14 12.16 -18.46
N SER A 114 -33.20 13.50 -18.49
CA SER A 114 -34.07 14.27 -17.60
C SER A 114 -35.54 13.95 -17.90
N LEU A 115 -36.32 13.70 -16.85
CA LEU A 115 -37.76 13.46 -16.93
C LEU A 115 -38.50 14.73 -17.37
N SER A 116 -38.04 15.89 -16.91
CA SER A 116 -38.58 17.20 -17.29
C SER A 116 -37.81 17.87 -18.41
N LEU A 117 -38.50 18.77 -19.11
CA LEU A 117 -37.96 19.76 -20.03
C LEU A 117 -37.38 20.98 -19.28
N SER A 118 -37.70 21.14 -17.99
CA SER A 118 -37.17 22.23 -17.17
C SER A 118 -35.65 22.07 -16.99
N PRO A 119 -34.85 23.13 -17.21
CA PRO A 119 -33.41 23.07 -17.00
C PRO A 119 -33.04 22.79 -15.53
N ASP A 120 -33.94 23.02 -14.58
CA ASP A 120 -33.68 22.88 -13.14
C ASP A 120 -34.17 21.52 -12.57
N SER A 121 -34.47 20.55 -13.43
CA SER A 121 -34.89 19.21 -13.00
C SER A 121 -33.70 18.27 -12.81
N ASP A 122 -33.47 17.87 -11.56
CA ASP A 122 -32.49 16.86 -11.17
C ASP A 122 -33.05 15.40 -11.22
N GLU A 123 -34.26 15.22 -11.77
CA GLU A 123 -34.89 13.90 -11.88
C GLU A 123 -34.53 13.23 -13.22
N PHE A 124 -33.81 12.11 -13.12
CA PHE A 124 -33.25 11.38 -14.25
C PHE A 124 -33.78 9.93 -14.33
N GLU A 125 -34.39 9.57 -15.45
CA GLU A 125 -34.83 8.20 -15.73
C GLU A 125 -33.72 7.40 -16.41
N GLY A 126 -33.53 6.14 -16.01
CA GLY A 126 -32.54 5.24 -16.61
C GLY A 126 -33.09 4.56 -17.86
N ILE A 127 -32.58 4.93 -19.03
CA ILE A 127 -33.03 4.44 -20.33
C ILE A 127 -32.36 3.12 -20.70
N ASN A 128 -31.06 3.00 -20.43
CA ASN A 128 -30.27 1.81 -20.75
C ASN A 128 -29.18 1.58 -19.69
N GLU A 129 -28.83 0.32 -19.44
CA GLU A 129 -27.68 -0.07 -18.62
C GLU A 129 -26.79 -1.03 -19.43
N THR A 130 -25.61 -0.56 -19.82
CA THR A 130 -24.56 -1.43 -20.35
C THR A 130 -23.63 -1.86 -19.22
N GLN A 131 -23.09 -3.07 -19.30
CA GLN A 131 -22.19 -3.64 -18.31
C GLN A 131 -21.00 -4.26 -19.03
N TYR A 132 -19.80 -4.06 -18.52
CA TYR A 132 -18.59 -4.54 -19.17
C TYR A 132 -17.43 -4.79 -18.21
N PHE A 133 -16.54 -5.68 -18.61
CA PHE A 133 -15.29 -5.94 -17.92
C PHE A 133 -14.13 -5.13 -18.51
N THR A 134 -13.16 -4.82 -17.66
CA THR A 134 -11.85 -4.36 -18.10
C THR A 134 -11.04 -5.52 -18.70
N LEU A 135 -10.35 -5.27 -19.81
CA LEU A 135 -9.41 -6.21 -20.40
C LEU A 135 -8.10 -6.30 -19.59
N GLY A 136 -7.85 -7.45 -18.95
CA GLY A 136 -6.62 -7.79 -18.22
C GLY A 136 -6.15 -6.83 -17.12
N PRO A 137 -7.00 -6.34 -16.20
CA PRO A 137 -6.60 -5.43 -15.12
C PRO A 137 -5.46 -5.99 -14.24
N GLU A 138 -5.34 -7.31 -14.11
CA GLU A 138 -4.28 -8.01 -13.37
C GLU A 138 -2.86 -7.69 -13.88
N HIS A 139 -2.72 -7.49 -15.19
CA HIS A 139 -1.45 -7.22 -15.83
C HIS A 139 -1.09 -5.73 -15.85
N VAL A 140 -1.94 -4.87 -15.29
CA VAL A 140 -1.68 -3.44 -15.16
C VAL A 140 -0.48 -3.22 -14.23
N LEU A 141 0.53 -2.52 -14.73
CA LEU A 141 1.72 -2.16 -13.96
C LEU A 141 1.48 -0.89 -13.13
N VAL A 142 1.61 -1.00 -11.82
CA VAL A 142 1.62 0.13 -10.89
C VAL A 142 3.06 0.63 -10.71
N LYS A 143 3.30 1.89 -11.07
CA LYS A 143 4.54 2.61 -10.78
C LYS A 143 4.43 3.20 -9.37
N VAL A 144 5.30 2.79 -8.45
CA VAL A 144 5.36 3.32 -7.08
C VAL A 144 6.66 4.12 -6.90
N ASP A 145 6.52 5.38 -6.51
CA ASP A 145 7.61 6.24 -6.09
C ASP A 145 7.37 6.72 -4.65
N HIS A 146 8.40 6.74 -3.83
CA HIS A 146 8.29 7.11 -2.42
C HIS A 146 9.61 7.61 -1.84
N ALA A 147 9.51 8.35 -0.74
CA ALA A 147 10.63 8.80 0.05
C ALA A 147 10.28 8.72 1.54
N VAL A 148 11.29 8.60 2.38
CA VAL A 148 11.18 8.54 3.84
C VAL A 148 12.20 9.48 4.48
N VAL A 149 11.79 10.11 5.58
CA VAL A 149 12.59 11.03 6.39
C VAL A 149 12.35 10.68 7.87
N ALA A 150 13.41 10.53 8.65
CA ALA A 150 13.29 10.42 10.09
C ALA A 150 12.75 11.74 10.67
N SER A 151 11.69 11.65 11.46
CA SER A 151 11.03 12.75 12.14
C SER A 151 11.83 13.28 13.34
N ARG A 152 12.61 12.41 13.99
CA ARG A 152 13.41 12.74 15.18
C ARG A 152 14.81 13.27 14.88
N PHE A 153 15.46 12.75 13.83
CA PHE A 153 16.81 13.16 13.46
C PHE A 153 16.72 14.43 12.61
N GLY A 154 17.05 15.56 13.24
CA GLY A 154 16.55 16.89 12.86
C GLY A 154 17.09 17.51 11.56
N SER A 155 16.80 18.79 11.39
CA SER A 155 16.95 19.61 10.18
C SER A 155 18.40 19.93 9.74
N GLY A 156 19.35 19.04 10.01
CA GLY A 156 20.79 19.25 9.80
C GLY A 156 21.37 18.49 8.59
N ARG A 157 22.72 18.46 8.51
CA ARG A 157 23.44 17.63 7.54
C ARG A 157 23.26 16.13 7.77
N ASP A 158 22.91 15.76 9.00
CA ASP A 158 22.76 14.38 9.46
C ASP A 158 21.28 13.92 9.41
N GLN A 159 20.45 14.58 8.58
CA GLN A 159 19.06 14.18 8.40
C GLN A 159 18.99 12.82 7.70
N LEU A 160 18.59 11.78 8.44
CA LEU A 160 18.41 10.43 7.91
C LEU A 160 17.18 10.38 7.01
N ALA A 161 17.40 10.51 5.70
CA ALA A 161 16.39 10.49 4.67
C ALA A 161 16.86 9.69 3.46
N ALA A 162 15.93 9.02 2.77
CA ALA A 162 16.22 8.34 1.52
C ALA A 162 15.02 8.37 0.56
N SER A 163 15.32 8.50 -0.73
CA SER A 163 14.36 8.25 -1.81
C SER A 163 14.40 6.78 -2.23
N LYS A 164 13.31 6.28 -2.82
CA LYS A 164 13.21 4.93 -3.42
C LYS A 164 14.40 4.57 -4.33
N ARG A 165 15.05 5.56 -4.94
CA ARG A 165 16.20 5.39 -5.84
C ARG A 165 17.49 4.97 -5.14
N GLN A 166 17.60 5.24 -3.83
CA GLN A 166 18.76 4.94 -2.98
C GLN A 166 18.55 3.72 -2.07
N MET A 167 17.31 3.26 -1.91
CA MET A 167 16.96 2.20 -0.97
C MET A 167 16.88 0.82 -1.63
N ILE A 168 17.07 -0.23 -0.82
CA ILE A 168 16.88 -1.61 -1.25
C ILE A 168 15.44 -2.05 -0.96
N GLY A 169 14.75 -2.63 -1.95
CA GLY A 169 13.31 -2.86 -1.93
C GLY A 169 12.92 -4.33 -2.08
N TYR A 170 11.93 -4.76 -1.30
CA TYR A 170 11.41 -6.12 -1.29
C TYR A 170 9.87 -6.14 -1.39
N LEU A 171 9.31 -7.11 -2.12
CA LEU A 171 7.88 -7.46 -2.08
C LEU A 171 7.73 -8.75 -1.28
N LEU A 172 6.93 -8.71 -0.22
CA LEU A 172 6.67 -9.83 0.68
C LEU A 172 5.22 -10.31 0.57
N ASP A 173 4.99 -11.61 0.75
CA ASP A 173 3.65 -12.17 0.90
C ASP A 173 3.03 -11.83 2.26
N SER A 174 1.75 -12.18 2.45
CA SER A 174 1.00 -11.98 3.69
C SER A 174 1.57 -12.72 4.91
N ARG A 175 2.51 -13.64 4.72
CA ARG A 175 3.26 -14.39 5.76
C ARG A 175 4.67 -13.84 5.98
N GLY A 176 5.09 -12.82 5.21
CA GLY A 176 6.43 -12.23 5.25
C GLY A 176 7.48 -12.95 4.39
N ALA A 177 7.10 -13.93 3.57
CA ALA A 177 8.01 -14.59 2.65
C ALA A 177 8.36 -13.69 1.46
N LEU A 178 9.62 -13.71 1.01
CA LEU A 178 10.09 -12.90 -0.11
C LEU A 178 9.53 -13.41 -1.45
N ILE A 179 8.70 -12.60 -2.11
CA ILE A 179 8.22 -12.87 -3.48
C ILE A 179 9.25 -12.35 -4.49
N ARG A 180 9.65 -11.08 -4.37
CA ARG A 180 10.48 -10.41 -5.39
C ARG A 180 11.34 -9.30 -4.80
N LYS A 181 12.63 -9.24 -5.20
CA LYS A 181 13.49 -8.08 -4.93
C LYS A 181 13.27 -7.02 -6.01
N LEU A 182 13.05 -5.77 -5.62
CA LEU A 182 12.66 -4.65 -6.50
C LEU A 182 13.81 -3.70 -6.84
N SER A 183 14.97 -3.90 -6.23
CA SER A 183 16.15 -3.04 -6.37
C SER A 183 16.75 -3.02 -7.77
N ILE A 184 16.23 -2.12 -8.59
CA ILE A 184 16.96 -1.55 -9.72
C ILE A 184 17.23 -0.07 -9.39
N PRO A 185 18.49 0.31 -9.11
CA PRO A 185 18.87 1.69 -8.82
C PRO A 185 18.34 2.67 -9.90
N GLY A 186 17.84 3.83 -9.46
CA GLY A 186 17.23 4.84 -10.33
C GLY A 186 15.77 4.61 -10.73
N LYS A 187 15.22 3.38 -10.61
CA LYS A 187 13.88 2.87 -11.03
C LYS A 187 12.89 3.84 -11.75
N PRO A 188 11.63 4.05 -11.25
CA PRO A 188 11.02 3.68 -9.97
C PRO A 188 10.65 2.18 -9.85
N ASP A 189 9.87 1.76 -8.85
CA ASP A 189 9.33 0.38 -8.78
C ASP A 189 8.13 0.20 -9.72
N LYS A 190 8.06 -0.97 -10.37
CA LYS A 190 6.91 -1.41 -11.16
C LYS A 190 6.40 -2.74 -10.59
N ILE A 191 5.17 -2.81 -10.12
CA ILE A 191 4.53 -4.01 -9.58
C ILE A 191 3.23 -4.25 -10.32
N THR A 192 2.96 -5.46 -10.80
CA THR A 192 1.66 -5.77 -11.43
C THR A 192 0.55 -5.81 -10.38
N LEU A 193 -0.70 -5.56 -10.79
CA LEU A 193 -1.84 -5.77 -9.90
C LEU A 193 -1.91 -7.22 -9.42
N GLN A 194 -1.62 -8.20 -10.28
CA GLN A 194 -1.55 -9.62 -9.92
C GLN A 194 -0.57 -9.87 -8.76
N GLU A 195 0.67 -9.37 -8.85
CA GLU A 195 1.68 -9.52 -7.79
C GLU A 195 1.23 -8.88 -6.46
N LEU A 196 0.44 -7.80 -6.48
CA LEU A 196 -0.13 -7.20 -5.28
C LEU A 196 -1.27 -8.05 -4.71
N LEU A 197 -2.13 -8.62 -5.55
CA LEU A 197 -3.22 -9.51 -5.13
C LEU A 197 -2.66 -10.80 -4.50
N GLU A 198 -1.71 -11.45 -5.18
CA GLU A 198 -1.02 -12.66 -4.69
C GLU A 198 -0.29 -12.39 -3.36
N ALA A 199 0.44 -11.27 -3.26
CA ALA A 199 1.05 -10.85 -2.00
C ALA A 199 0.02 -10.62 -0.89
N GLY A 200 -1.16 -10.10 -1.23
CA GLY A 200 -2.28 -9.91 -0.31
C GLY A 200 -3.03 -11.19 0.08
N GLY A 201 -2.72 -12.34 -0.54
CA GLY A 201 -3.39 -13.62 -0.32
C GLY A 201 -4.68 -13.81 -1.15
N VAL A 202 -4.85 -13.08 -2.25
CA VAL A 202 -5.95 -13.23 -3.22
C VAL A 202 -5.38 -13.92 -4.46
N SER A 203 -5.87 -15.11 -4.83
CA SER A 203 -5.28 -15.89 -5.92
C SER A 203 -5.67 -15.35 -7.30
N GLY A 204 -6.84 -14.70 -7.42
CA GLY A 204 -7.25 -14.02 -8.65
C GLY A 204 -8.59 -13.30 -8.55
N LEU A 205 -8.89 -12.44 -9.55
CA LEU A 205 -10.12 -11.66 -9.57
C LEU A 205 -11.38 -12.48 -9.91
N ASP A 206 -11.24 -13.66 -10.49
CA ASP A 206 -12.39 -14.53 -10.81
C ASP A 206 -12.85 -15.41 -9.64
N GLU A 207 -12.16 -15.36 -8.50
CA GLU A 207 -12.60 -16.01 -7.26
C GLU A 207 -13.91 -15.39 -6.73
N PRO A 208 -14.77 -16.15 -6.03
CA PRO A 208 -15.97 -15.62 -5.39
C PRO A 208 -15.62 -14.49 -4.40
N SER A 209 -16.30 -13.35 -4.49
CA SER A 209 -16.09 -12.24 -3.56
C SER A 209 -16.65 -12.59 -2.18
N ASP A 210 -15.87 -12.31 -1.14
CA ASP A 210 -16.22 -12.43 0.27
C ASP A 210 -17.03 -11.23 0.79
N ALA A 211 -17.21 -10.18 -0.01
CA ALA A 211 -17.96 -9.00 0.37
C ALA A 211 -19.41 -9.34 0.79
N LEU A 212 -19.90 -8.70 1.86
CA LEU A 212 -21.21 -9.01 2.48
C LEU A 212 -22.39 -8.99 1.49
N ASN A 213 -22.27 -8.23 0.40
CA ASN A 213 -23.29 -8.06 -0.64
C ASN A 213 -22.93 -8.73 -1.98
N ALA A 214 -21.97 -9.66 -2.00
CA ALA A 214 -21.45 -10.29 -3.22
C ALA A 214 -22.50 -11.13 -3.96
N LYS A 215 -23.38 -11.85 -3.24
CA LYS A 215 -24.40 -12.75 -3.84
C LYS A 215 -23.82 -13.78 -4.83
N GLY A 216 -22.62 -14.29 -4.57
CA GLY A 216 -21.91 -15.22 -5.45
C GLY A 216 -21.20 -14.59 -6.65
N GLN A 217 -21.19 -13.26 -6.78
CA GLN A 217 -20.38 -12.55 -7.78
C GLN A 217 -18.88 -12.67 -7.49
N SER A 218 -18.05 -12.64 -8.53
CA SER A 218 -16.59 -12.67 -8.38
C SER A 218 -16.02 -11.35 -7.85
N ILE A 219 -14.78 -11.39 -7.35
CA ILE A 219 -14.02 -10.20 -6.94
C ILE A 219 -13.96 -9.18 -8.09
N ARG A 220 -13.79 -9.61 -9.34
CA ARG A 220 -13.81 -8.77 -10.55
C ARG A 220 -15.07 -7.91 -10.67
N GLN A 221 -16.22 -8.46 -10.30
CA GLN A 221 -17.53 -7.79 -10.38
C GLN A 221 -17.87 -6.93 -9.15
N ARG A 222 -17.21 -7.18 -8.01
CA ARG A 222 -17.44 -6.45 -6.74
C ARG A 222 -16.37 -5.41 -6.42
N GLY A 223 -15.18 -5.53 -6.98
CA GLY A 223 -14.00 -4.86 -6.45
C GLY A 223 -13.57 -5.45 -5.11
N VAL A 224 -12.41 -4.99 -4.64
CA VAL A 224 -11.78 -5.44 -3.38
C VAL A 224 -10.87 -4.34 -2.85
N VAL A 225 -10.65 -4.30 -1.54
CA VAL A 225 -9.71 -3.37 -0.91
C VAL A 225 -8.46 -4.12 -0.43
N ILE A 226 -7.28 -3.68 -0.87
CA ILE A 226 -5.99 -4.14 -0.36
C ILE A 226 -5.19 -2.97 0.22
N ILE A 227 -4.51 -3.19 1.33
CA ILE A 227 -3.59 -2.22 1.94
C ILE A 227 -2.16 -2.66 1.65
N VAL A 228 -1.35 -1.73 1.15
CA VAL A 228 0.09 -1.90 0.90
C VAL A 228 0.87 -1.11 1.93
N SER A 229 1.38 -1.79 2.95
CA SER A 229 2.25 -1.20 3.96
C SER A 229 3.70 -1.19 3.47
N ILE A 230 4.26 0.00 3.27
CA ILE A 230 5.69 0.22 3.01
C ILE A 230 6.39 0.34 4.36
N TYR A 231 7.13 -0.69 4.76
CA TYR A 231 7.88 -0.74 6.02
C TYR A 231 9.35 -0.38 5.79
N TYR A 232 9.85 0.69 6.41
CA TYR A 232 11.24 1.14 6.32
C TYR A 232 12.08 0.66 7.50
N GLN A 233 13.33 0.25 7.24
CA GLN A 233 14.30 -0.09 8.28
C GLN A 233 15.76 0.09 7.81
N ASN A 234 16.68 0.34 8.74
CA ASN A 234 18.12 0.46 8.44
C ASN A 234 19.03 -0.12 9.56
N TRP A 235 18.46 -0.71 10.61
CA TRP A 235 19.22 -1.10 11.80
C TRP A 235 19.06 -2.59 12.16
N PHE A 236 18.04 -3.27 11.66
CA PHE A 236 17.73 -4.64 12.09
C PHE A 236 18.79 -5.65 11.60
N ASN A 237 19.13 -5.59 10.30
CA ASN A 237 19.97 -6.57 9.60
C ASN A 237 21.49 -6.45 9.87
N THR A 238 21.95 -5.42 10.59
CA THR A 238 23.37 -5.21 10.92
C THR A 238 23.75 -5.82 12.27
N TRP A 239 24.97 -6.36 12.41
CA TRP A 239 25.50 -6.76 13.73
C TRP A 239 25.89 -5.54 14.59
N PHE A 240 26.47 -4.52 13.95
CA PHE A 240 26.88 -3.27 14.61
C PHE A 240 26.51 -2.07 13.74
N GLY A 241 26.15 -0.95 14.37
CA GLY A 241 25.72 0.27 13.67
C GLY A 241 24.46 0.07 12.82
N THR A 242 24.36 0.88 11.76
CA THR A 242 23.22 0.95 10.83
C THR A 242 23.68 0.74 9.38
N SER A 243 22.85 0.10 8.56
CA SER A 243 23.03 0.00 7.11
C SER A 243 22.41 1.21 6.39
N ASP A 244 22.46 1.18 5.05
CA ASP A 244 21.53 1.93 4.20
C ASP A 244 20.07 1.59 4.55
N ILE A 245 19.15 2.51 4.21
CA ILE A 245 17.72 2.30 4.41
C ILE A 245 17.18 1.28 3.40
N GLU A 246 16.55 0.23 3.90
CA GLU A 246 15.79 -0.76 3.16
C GLU A 246 14.29 -0.52 3.34
N TYR A 247 13.48 -1.05 2.42
CA TYR A 247 12.02 -1.08 2.54
C TYR A 247 11.42 -2.39 2.06
N SER A 248 10.29 -2.78 2.65
CA SER A 248 9.47 -3.89 2.17
C SER A 248 8.03 -3.45 1.96
N TYR A 249 7.42 -3.88 0.85
CA TYR A 249 5.97 -3.88 0.68
C TYR A 249 5.39 -5.14 1.31
N GLN A 250 4.49 -4.94 2.27
CA GLN A 250 3.64 -5.99 2.83
C GLN A 250 2.21 -5.70 2.40
N VAL A 251 1.57 -6.63 1.68
CA VAL A 251 0.21 -6.45 1.18
C VAL A 251 -0.77 -7.25 2.03
N ARG A 252 -1.95 -6.68 2.31
CA ARG A 252 -3.01 -7.33 3.06
C ARG A 252 -4.36 -7.08 2.40
N HIS A 253 -5.09 -8.14 2.09
CA HIS A 253 -6.52 -8.08 1.76
C HIS A 253 -7.33 -7.64 2.99
N ILE A 254 -8.30 -6.74 2.81
CA ILE A 254 -9.25 -6.36 3.85
C ILE A 254 -10.57 -7.09 3.59
N PRO A 255 -10.88 -8.15 4.37
CA PRO A 255 -11.99 -9.04 4.06
C PRO A 255 -13.35 -8.36 4.23
N TYR A 256 -14.35 -8.89 3.55
CA TYR A 256 -15.74 -8.45 3.55
C TYR A 256 -16.00 -7.05 2.96
N MET A 257 -14.97 -6.37 2.43
CA MET A 257 -15.07 -5.02 1.85
C MET A 257 -15.05 -5.02 0.32
N ASP A 258 -16.15 -4.58 -0.29
CA ASP A 258 -16.17 -4.24 -1.71
C ASP A 258 -15.78 -2.77 -1.96
N TYR A 259 -15.33 -2.46 -3.17
CA TYR A 259 -15.04 -1.08 -3.57
C TYR A 259 -15.66 -0.73 -4.91
N ASN A 260 -16.43 0.36 -4.91
CA ASN A 260 -17.02 0.94 -6.10
C ASN A 260 -17.04 2.47 -6.02
N SER A 261 -16.83 3.12 -7.16
CA SER A 261 -16.95 4.57 -7.34
C SER A 261 -18.04 4.90 -8.35
N LYS A 262 -18.62 6.10 -8.26
CA LYS A 262 -19.61 6.61 -9.20
C LYS A 262 -19.06 7.87 -9.86
N GLN A 263 -19.33 8.04 -11.14
CA GLN A 263 -18.97 9.20 -11.92
C GLN A 263 -20.15 9.59 -12.81
N LEU A 264 -20.49 10.88 -12.81
CA LEU A 264 -21.41 11.46 -13.77
C LEU A 264 -20.58 12.01 -14.93
N LEU A 265 -20.88 11.55 -16.14
CA LEU A 265 -20.28 12.02 -17.37
C LEU A 265 -21.38 12.71 -18.22
N PRO A 266 -21.09 13.83 -18.90
CA PRO A 266 -22.02 14.39 -19.87
C PRO A 266 -22.19 13.39 -21.02
N ALA A 267 -23.43 13.17 -21.44
CA ALA A 267 -23.74 12.31 -22.58
C ALA A 267 -24.39 13.13 -23.70
N MET A 268 -24.09 12.77 -24.94
CA MET A 268 -24.83 13.28 -26.10
C MET A 268 -26.07 12.41 -26.33
N PRO A 269 -27.19 12.97 -26.82
CA PRO A 269 -28.37 12.17 -27.16
C PRO A 269 -28.04 11.12 -28.24
N PRO A 270 -28.63 9.91 -28.18
CA PRO A 270 -28.34 8.84 -29.13
C PRO A 270 -28.90 9.10 -30.54
N HIS A 271 -29.78 10.10 -30.71
CA HIS A 271 -30.22 10.64 -31.99
C HIS A 271 -30.02 12.16 -31.99
N SER A 272 -29.59 12.69 -33.13
CA SER A 272 -28.92 14.00 -33.20
C SER A 272 -29.81 15.21 -32.98
N ASP A 273 -31.13 15.09 -33.12
CA ASP A 273 -32.05 16.22 -32.92
C ASP A 273 -33.48 15.75 -32.61
N ASP A 274 -33.68 15.24 -31.39
CA ASP A 274 -35.00 14.79 -30.93
C ASP A 274 -35.95 15.98 -30.61
N GLY A 275 -35.46 17.23 -30.74
CA GLY A 275 -36.19 18.47 -30.43
C GLY A 275 -36.60 18.67 -28.96
N THR A 276 -36.46 17.64 -28.11
CA THR A 276 -36.96 17.63 -26.73
C THR A 276 -36.14 18.46 -25.75
N GLY A 277 -34.92 18.91 -26.08
CA GLY A 277 -34.08 19.68 -25.16
C GLY A 277 -33.73 18.98 -23.84
N ARG A 278 -34.00 17.68 -23.70
CA ARG A 278 -33.71 16.88 -22.51
C ARG A 278 -32.21 16.86 -22.22
N LYS A 279 -31.84 16.92 -20.94
CA LYS A 279 -30.46 16.73 -20.50
C LYS A 279 -30.14 15.24 -20.49
N TRP A 280 -29.00 14.86 -21.05
CA TRP A 280 -28.51 13.47 -21.06
C TRP A 280 -27.24 13.35 -20.22
N GLN A 281 -27.18 12.31 -19.40
CA GLN A 281 -25.99 12.00 -18.60
C GLN A 281 -25.73 10.50 -18.57
N LEU A 282 -24.45 10.15 -18.43
CA LEU A 282 -24.00 8.78 -18.26
C LEU A 282 -23.52 8.61 -16.82
N LEU A 283 -24.30 7.88 -16.02
CA LEU A 283 -23.91 7.48 -14.67
C LEU A 283 -23.08 6.19 -14.75
N ARG A 284 -21.76 6.35 -14.72
CA ARG A 284 -20.79 5.24 -14.69
C ARG A 284 -20.55 4.82 -13.25
N LYS A 285 -20.83 3.55 -12.94
CA LYS A 285 -20.46 2.89 -11.67
C LYS A 285 -19.29 1.94 -11.93
N ARG A 286 -18.10 2.28 -11.43
CA ARG A 286 -16.88 1.48 -11.55
C ARG A 286 -16.75 0.58 -10.31
N TYR A 287 -16.40 -0.67 -10.51
CA TYR A 287 -15.95 -1.60 -9.48
C TYR A 287 -14.46 -1.86 -9.72
N SER A 288 -13.66 -1.77 -8.68
CA SER A 288 -12.20 -1.66 -8.81
C SER A 288 -11.47 -2.39 -7.68
N VAL A 289 -10.22 -2.77 -7.92
CA VAL A 289 -9.28 -3.02 -6.81
C VAL A 289 -8.80 -1.66 -6.28
N ARG A 290 -9.15 -1.34 -5.03
CA ARG A 290 -8.57 -0.20 -4.31
C ARG A 290 -7.31 -0.64 -3.61
N VAL A 291 -6.19 0.00 -3.94
CA VAL A 291 -4.87 -0.21 -3.35
C VAL A 291 -4.55 1.01 -2.51
N GLU A 292 -4.56 0.89 -1.18
CA GLU A 292 -4.28 1.98 -0.24
C GLU A 292 -2.85 1.87 0.29
N PHE A 293 -2.01 2.89 0.09
CA PHE A 293 -0.60 2.88 0.50
C PHE A 293 -0.40 3.50 1.88
N GLN A 294 0.23 2.77 2.78
CA GLN A 294 0.55 3.22 4.14
C GLN A 294 2.06 3.16 4.38
N GLN A 295 2.64 4.21 4.94
CA GLN A 295 4.07 4.28 5.26
C GLN A 295 4.27 4.09 6.77
N THR A 296 5.20 3.21 7.13
CA THR A 296 5.54 2.84 8.51
C THR A 296 6.99 2.35 8.56
N GLY A 297 7.57 2.14 9.74
CA GLY A 297 8.95 1.66 9.85
C GLY A 297 9.62 2.04 11.16
N SER A 298 10.90 1.69 11.26
CA SER A 298 11.77 2.19 12.31
C SER A 298 13.16 2.51 11.77
N LEU A 299 13.60 3.75 11.95
CA LEU A 299 14.92 4.20 11.52
C LEU A 299 15.79 4.43 12.75
N GLY A 300 16.95 3.77 12.79
CA GLY A 300 17.96 3.92 13.83
C GLY A 300 19.07 4.86 13.39
N MET A 301 19.65 5.57 14.35
CA MET A 301 20.89 6.34 14.19
C MET A 301 21.76 6.15 15.44
N PHE A 302 23.08 6.11 15.30
CA PHE A 302 23.98 6.07 16.45
C PHE A 302 23.84 7.35 17.28
N SER A 303 23.64 7.21 18.60
CA SER A 303 23.46 8.34 19.52
C SER A 303 24.29 8.12 20.77
N PHE A 304 25.30 8.97 20.97
CA PHE A 304 26.20 8.86 22.11
C PHE A 304 25.49 9.08 23.46
N SER A 305 24.41 9.87 23.48
CA SER A 305 23.54 10.00 24.66
C SER A 305 22.80 8.70 24.97
N SER A 306 22.34 7.95 23.96
CA SER A 306 21.70 6.64 24.16
C SER A 306 22.69 5.57 24.65
N LEU A 307 23.97 5.66 24.25
CA LEU A 307 25.02 4.77 24.76
C LEU A 307 25.42 5.06 26.23
N LEU A 308 25.18 6.27 26.73
CA LEU A 308 25.55 6.70 28.09
C LEU A 308 24.44 6.51 29.14
N LEU A 309 23.20 6.28 28.71
CA LEU A 309 22.00 6.15 29.57
C LEU A 309 21.69 4.68 29.88
#